data_AF-A0A928CKH2-F1
#
_entry.id   AF-A0A928CKH2-F1
#
_cell.length_a   1.000
_cell.length_b   1.000
_cell.length_c   1.000
_cell.angle_alpha   90.00
_cell.angle_beta   90.00
_cell.angle_gamma   90.00
#
_symmetry.space_group_name_H-M   'P 1'
#
loop_
_entity.id
_entity.type
_entity.pdbx_description
1 polymer ?
#
loop_
_entity_poly.entity_id
_entity_poly.type
_entity_poly.pdbx_seq_one_letter_code
_entity_poly.pdbx_strand_id
1 'polypeptide(L)'
;MAGIKVQSVKFKKDYMMLLAFLLFFLIVLSECFLAFWLPWHLKLDRMWAEQVAQQELIDQFDGLRGSARRSSEKLSKPASSESLLICRSLDRAAAYMHQYGKMLTPEQCKLFGDALRKLQGHLRTVSGNRAYSRTVELDSSKFVRTLRGVKSVRPLLRKPGK
;
A
#
# COMPACT_ATOMS: atom_id res chain seq x y z
N MET A 1 -8.03 -91.27 4.81
CA MET A 1 -8.23 -89.92 5.40
C MET A 1 -7.13 -89.01 4.90
N ALA A 2 -7.37 -88.30 3.79
CA ALA A 2 -6.39 -87.40 3.19
C ALA A 2 -6.56 -86.00 3.78
N GLY A 3 -5.68 -85.63 4.70
CA GLY A 3 -5.59 -84.28 5.22
C GLY A 3 -4.92 -83.37 4.21
N ILE A 4 -5.69 -82.53 3.52
CA ILE A 4 -5.14 -81.41 2.76
C ILE A 4 -5.98 -80.15 3.00
N LYS A 5 -5.24 -79.05 3.23
CA LYS A 5 -5.60 -77.62 3.11
C LYS A 5 -5.57 -76.85 4.44
N VAL A 6 -4.37 -76.69 4.99
CA VAL A 6 -4.08 -75.61 5.97
C VAL A 6 -3.16 -74.53 5.37
N GLN A 7 -2.58 -74.75 4.18
CA GLN A 7 -1.66 -73.78 3.57
C GLN A 7 -2.34 -72.56 2.92
N SER A 8 -3.52 -72.69 2.30
CA SER A 8 -4.10 -71.55 1.55
C SER A 8 -4.61 -70.40 2.43
N VAL A 9 -4.92 -70.66 3.71
CA VAL A 9 -5.36 -69.64 4.67
C VAL A 9 -4.17 -68.84 5.21
N LYS A 10 -2.99 -69.46 5.35
CA LYS A 10 -1.77 -68.77 5.81
C LYS A 10 -1.28 -67.74 4.79
N PHE A 11 -1.21 -68.10 3.51
CA PHE A 11 -0.80 -67.17 2.44
C PHE A 11 -1.69 -65.93 2.37
N LYS A 12 -3.03 -66.07 2.43
CA LYS A 12 -3.94 -64.90 2.45
C LYS A 12 -3.68 -63.99 3.65
N LYS A 13 -3.34 -64.57 4.81
CA LYS A 13 -3.09 -63.83 6.04
C LYS A 13 -1.76 -63.08 6.00
N ASP A 14 -0.74 -63.67 5.39
CA ASP A 14 0.57 -63.05 5.20
C ASP A 14 0.50 -61.88 4.19
N TYR A 15 -0.28 -62.01 3.11
CA TYR A 15 -0.55 -60.91 2.18
C TYR A 15 -1.30 -59.75 2.84
N MET A 16 -2.32 -60.05 3.67
CA MET A 16 -3.05 -59.03 4.44
C MET A 16 -2.13 -58.31 5.43
N MET A 17 -1.24 -59.04 6.09
CA MET A 17 -0.28 -58.48 7.05
C MET A 17 0.75 -57.58 6.36
N LEU A 18 1.30 -58.02 5.21
CA LEU A 18 2.26 -57.25 4.43
C LEU A 18 1.62 -55.98 3.85
N LEU A 19 0.39 -56.08 3.34
CA LEU A 19 -0.38 -54.93 2.87
C LEU A 19 -0.62 -53.94 4.01
N ALA A 20 -1.04 -54.42 5.19
CA ALA A 20 -1.27 -53.55 6.36
C ALA A 20 0.01 -52.82 6.79
N PHE A 21 1.15 -53.51 6.81
CA PHE A 21 2.44 -52.89 7.11
C PHE A 21 2.83 -51.81 6.10
N LEU A 22 2.61 -52.09 4.81
CA LEU A 22 2.90 -51.17 3.73
C LEU A 22 2.00 -49.93 3.79
N LEU A 23 0.70 -50.13 4.05
CA LEU A 23 -0.28 -49.05 4.20
C LEU A 23 0.03 -48.19 5.44
N PHE A 24 0.40 -48.82 6.55
CA PHE A 24 0.82 -48.11 7.75
C PHE A 24 2.04 -47.22 7.48
N PHE A 25 3.08 -47.77 6.85
CA PHE A 25 4.26 -46.99 6.48
C PHE A 25 3.93 -45.85 5.51
N LEU A 26 3.05 -46.09 4.54
CA LEU A 26 2.63 -45.08 3.58
C LEU A 26 1.86 -43.93 4.26
N ILE A 27 1.00 -44.24 5.23
CA ILE A 27 0.31 -43.25 6.05
C ILE A 27 1.30 -42.45 6.88
N VAL A 28 2.24 -43.11 7.58
CA VAL A 28 3.25 -42.45 8.42
C VAL A 28 4.17 -41.54 7.59
N LEU A 29 4.58 -41.97 6.40
CA LEU A 29 5.38 -41.15 5.47
C LEU A 29 4.57 -39.96 4.97
N SER A 30 3.30 -40.16 4.63
CA SER A 30 2.38 -39.08 4.22
C SER A 30 2.20 -38.04 5.34
N GLU A 31 2.05 -38.49 6.59
CA GLU A 31 1.90 -37.62 7.75
C GLU A 31 3.18 -36.84 8.05
N CYS A 32 4.35 -37.48 8.00
CA CYS A 32 5.63 -36.78 8.08
C CYS A 32 5.78 -35.76 6.95
N PHE A 33 5.44 -36.14 5.72
CA PHE A 33 5.49 -35.25 4.57
C PHE A 33 4.61 -34.02 4.79
N LEU A 34 3.36 -34.18 5.23
CA LEU A 34 2.47 -33.06 5.55
C LEU A 34 3.02 -32.20 6.70
N ALA A 35 3.58 -32.81 7.74
CA ALA A 35 4.15 -32.11 8.89
C ALA A 35 5.31 -31.19 8.50
N PHE A 36 6.13 -31.56 7.51
CA PHE A 36 7.21 -30.72 6.98
C PHE A 36 6.76 -29.78 5.86
N TRP A 37 5.86 -30.23 4.98
CA TRP A 37 5.38 -29.47 3.84
C TRP A 37 4.57 -28.25 4.27
N LEU A 38 3.69 -28.41 5.27
CA LEU A 38 2.82 -27.33 5.76
C LEU A 38 3.60 -26.10 6.26
N PRO A 39 4.57 -26.21 7.20
CA PRO A 39 5.34 -25.05 7.64
C PRO A 39 6.23 -24.46 6.55
N TRP A 40 6.72 -25.28 5.61
CA TRP A 40 7.51 -24.80 4.48
C TRP A 40 6.66 -23.95 3.53
N HIS A 41 5.49 -24.46 3.14
CA HIS A 41 4.57 -23.75 2.25
C HIS A 41 4.07 -22.44 2.87
N LEU A 42 3.69 -22.46 4.15
CA LEU A 42 3.24 -21.27 4.86
C LEU A 42 4.32 -20.18 4.96
N LYS A 43 5.60 -20.55 5.04
CA LYS A 43 6.71 -19.58 5.01
C LYS A 43 6.79 -18.88 3.65
N LEU A 44 6.66 -19.64 2.56
CA LEU A 44 6.65 -19.09 1.21
C LEU A 44 5.46 -18.14 1.03
N ASP A 45 4.26 -18.57 1.38
CA ASP A 45 3.04 -17.76 1.25
C ASP A 45 3.15 -16.43 2.01
N ARG A 46 3.73 -16.45 3.22
CA ARG A 46 3.99 -15.22 3.98
C ARG A 46 4.95 -14.29 3.24
N MET A 47 6.07 -14.80 2.72
CA MET A 47 7.01 -13.98 1.95
C MET A 47 6.37 -13.38 0.69
N TRP A 48 5.56 -14.16 -0.02
CA TRP A 48 4.80 -13.68 -1.17
C TRP A 48 3.79 -12.60 -0.77
N ALA A 49 3.07 -12.77 0.33
CA ALA A 49 2.12 -11.78 0.82
C ALA A 49 2.80 -10.46 1.18
N GLU A 50 4.00 -10.49 1.78
CA GLU A 50 4.78 -9.28 2.08
C GLU A 50 5.21 -8.56 0.80
N GLN A 51 5.71 -9.30 -0.18
CA GLN A 51 6.13 -8.74 -1.47
C GLN A 51 4.94 -8.14 -2.24
N VAL A 52 3.79 -8.81 -2.25
CA VAL A 52 2.57 -8.31 -2.90
C VAL A 52 2.11 -7.01 -2.22
N ALA A 53 2.13 -6.93 -0.90
CA ALA A 53 1.75 -5.71 -0.18
C ALA A 53 2.69 -4.53 -0.49
N GLN A 54 4.00 -4.80 -0.64
CA GLN A 54 4.97 -3.78 -1.06
C GLN A 54 4.73 -3.33 -2.50
N GLN A 55 4.47 -4.27 -3.41
CA GLN A 55 4.19 -4.00 -4.82
C GLN A 55 2.94 -3.13 -4.97
N GLU A 56 1.85 -3.50 -4.31
CA GLU A 56 0.58 -2.76 -4.35
C GLU A 56 0.76 -1.31 -3.88
N LEU A 57 1.60 -1.09 -2.87
CA LEU A 57 1.89 0.24 -2.36
C LEU A 57 2.64 1.09 -3.39
N ILE A 58 3.64 0.52 -4.06
CA ILE A 58 4.39 1.19 -5.13
C ILE A 58 3.44 1.57 -6.28
N ASP A 59 2.55 0.66 -6.67
CA ASP A 59 1.57 0.92 -7.72
C ASP A 59 0.60 2.04 -7.36
N GLN A 60 0.08 2.04 -6.12
CA GLN A 60 -0.78 3.12 -5.62
C GLN A 60 -0.05 4.46 -5.62
N PHE A 61 1.21 4.45 -5.22
CA PHE A 61 2.07 5.62 -5.17
C PHE A 61 2.31 6.22 -6.57
N ASP A 62 2.68 5.40 -7.54
CA ASP A 62 2.89 5.83 -8.92
C ASP A 62 1.60 6.32 -9.57
N GLY A 63 0.47 5.66 -9.27
CA GLY A 63 -0.86 6.10 -9.70
C GLY A 63 -1.23 7.49 -9.16
N LEU A 64 -0.92 7.75 -7.89
CA LEU A 64 -1.11 9.05 -7.24
C LEU A 64 -0.23 10.14 -7.85
N ARG A 65 1.05 9.84 -8.06
CA ARG A 65 2.02 10.75 -8.67
C ARG A 65 1.63 11.12 -10.10
N GLY A 66 1.22 10.13 -10.91
CA GLY A 66 0.72 10.37 -12.26
C GLY A 66 -0.56 11.20 -12.27
N SER A 67 -1.46 10.99 -11.31
CA SER A 67 -2.69 11.77 -11.18
C SER A 67 -2.42 13.20 -10.74
N ALA A 68 -1.51 13.42 -9.79
CA ALA A 68 -1.12 14.75 -9.33
C ALA A 68 -0.50 15.58 -10.46
N ARG A 69 0.38 14.96 -11.26
CA ARG A 69 1.00 15.61 -12.42
C ARG A 69 -0.04 16.04 -13.45
N ARG A 70 -0.95 15.15 -13.82
CA ARG A 70 -2.06 15.46 -14.76
C ARG A 70 -2.98 16.56 -14.23
N SER A 71 -3.26 16.59 -12.93
CA SER A 71 -4.06 17.65 -12.31
C SER A 71 -3.31 18.99 -12.33
N SER A 72 -2.00 19.01 -12.11
CA SER A 72 -1.23 20.26 -12.13
C SER A 72 -1.25 20.98 -13.48
N GLU A 73 -1.31 20.23 -14.59
CA GLU A 73 -1.32 20.78 -15.95
C GLU A 73 -2.70 21.33 -16.37
N LYS A 74 -3.80 20.81 -15.80
CA LYS A 74 -5.17 21.13 -16.23
C LYS A 74 -5.89 22.19 -15.38
N LEU A 75 -5.36 22.54 -14.20
CA LEU A 75 -6.06 23.36 -13.22
C LEU A 75 -5.69 24.85 -13.22
N SER A 76 -6.57 25.66 -12.63
CA SER A 76 -6.37 27.10 -12.40
C SER A 76 -5.13 27.36 -11.53
N LYS A 77 -4.47 28.52 -11.68
CA LYS A 77 -3.16 28.84 -11.04
C LYS A 77 -3.05 28.45 -9.55
N PRO A 78 -4.05 28.68 -8.67
CA PRO A 78 -3.96 28.31 -7.26
C PRO A 78 -4.00 26.78 -7.06
N ALA A 79 -4.95 26.10 -7.71
CA ALA A 79 -5.09 24.65 -7.60
C ALA A 79 -3.97 23.87 -8.33
N SER A 80 -3.40 24.45 -9.39
CA SER A 80 -2.19 23.94 -10.05
C SER A 80 -0.98 23.99 -9.11
N SER A 81 -0.81 25.08 -8.36
CA SER A 81 0.28 25.18 -7.38
C SER A 81 0.15 24.18 -6.22
N GLU A 82 -1.07 23.94 -5.74
CA GLU A 82 -1.34 22.95 -4.69
C GLU A 82 -1.10 21.52 -5.16
N SER A 83 -1.56 21.16 -6.35
CA SER A 83 -1.30 19.85 -6.94
C SER A 83 0.19 19.64 -7.26
N LEU A 84 0.92 20.70 -7.64
CA LEU A 84 2.38 20.65 -7.79
C LEU A 84 3.10 20.40 -6.46
N LEU A 85 2.65 21.02 -5.35
CA LEU A 85 3.19 20.76 -4.02
C LEU A 85 2.97 19.31 -3.59
N ILE A 86 1.77 18.77 -3.84
CA ILE A 86 1.44 17.36 -3.60
C ILE A 86 2.32 16.44 -4.46
N CYS A 87 2.56 16.80 -5.73
CA CYS A 87 3.45 16.03 -6.61
C CYS A 87 4.89 16.02 -6.09
N ARG A 88 5.43 17.17 -5.63
CA ARG A 88 6.79 17.26 -5.10
C ARG A 88 6.96 16.53 -3.77
N SER A 89 5.95 16.55 -2.90
CA SER A 89 6.00 15.80 -1.65
C SER A 89 5.97 14.30 -1.91
N LEU A 90 5.16 13.86 -2.88
CA LEU A 90 5.21 12.50 -3.40
C LEU A 90 6.62 12.22 -3.96
N ASP A 91 7.16 12.98 -4.89
CA ASP A 91 8.50 12.71 -5.45
C ASP A 91 9.61 12.53 -4.39
N ARG A 92 9.55 13.29 -3.29
CA ARG A 92 10.46 13.11 -2.15
C ARG A 92 10.19 11.82 -1.36
N ALA A 93 8.92 11.48 -1.13
CA ALA A 93 8.54 10.20 -0.53
C ALA A 93 8.93 9.00 -1.43
N ALA A 94 8.92 9.17 -2.75
CA ALA A 94 9.32 8.16 -3.72
C ALA A 94 10.79 7.79 -3.56
N ALA A 95 11.65 8.80 -3.42
CA ALA A 95 13.08 8.61 -3.17
C ALA A 95 13.31 7.83 -1.86
N TYR A 96 12.53 8.13 -0.83
CA TYR A 96 12.59 7.41 0.44
C TYR A 96 12.13 5.95 0.29
N MET A 97 11.04 5.70 -0.44
CA MET A 97 10.56 4.34 -0.72
C MET A 97 11.53 3.54 -1.60
N HIS A 98 12.19 4.17 -2.55
CA HIS A 98 13.20 3.50 -3.37
C HIS A 98 14.44 3.10 -2.55
N GLN A 99 14.82 3.91 -1.57
CA GLN A 99 16.00 3.68 -0.74
C GLN A 99 15.74 2.70 0.41
N TYR A 100 14.57 2.77 1.04
CA TYR A 100 14.23 1.99 2.24
C TYR A 100 13.10 0.96 2.03
N GLY A 101 12.48 0.91 0.85
CA GLY A 101 11.32 0.07 0.52
C GLY A 101 11.51 -1.42 0.80
N LYS A 102 12.72 -1.94 0.55
CA LYS A 102 13.06 -3.34 0.81
C LYS A 102 13.10 -3.72 2.29
N MET A 103 13.19 -2.73 3.19
CA MET A 103 13.22 -2.93 4.64
C MET A 103 11.88 -2.60 5.30
N LEU A 104 10.87 -2.15 4.55
CA LEU A 104 9.59 -1.80 5.13
C LEU A 104 8.83 -3.05 5.57
N THR A 105 8.38 -3.03 6.82
CA THR A 105 7.50 -4.08 7.34
C THR A 105 6.09 -3.94 6.74
N PRO A 106 5.29 -5.02 6.74
CA PRO A 106 3.93 -4.99 6.19
C PRO A 106 3.01 -3.98 6.90
N GLU A 107 3.22 -3.77 8.21
CA GLU A 107 2.46 -2.77 8.97
C GLU A 107 2.81 -1.34 8.56
N GLN A 108 4.10 -1.05 8.32
CA GLN A 108 4.53 0.24 7.80
C GLN A 108 3.99 0.48 6.40
N CYS A 109 3.92 -0.56 5.57
CA CYS A 109 3.29 -0.48 4.26
C CYS A 109 1.80 -0.10 4.39
N LYS A 110 1.04 -0.74 5.29
CA LYS A 110 -0.36 -0.34 5.53
C LYS A 110 -0.50 1.12 5.97
N LEU A 111 0.35 1.56 6.89
CA LEU A 111 0.32 2.93 7.40
C LEU A 111 0.64 3.96 6.31
N PHE A 112 1.61 3.66 5.44
CA PHE A 112 1.89 4.46 4.25
C PHE A 112 0.72 4.46 3.25
N GLY A 113 0.09 3.29 3.01
CA GLY A 113 -1.09 3.18 2.17
C GLY A 113 -2.27 4.04 2.66
N ASP A 114 -2.51 4.05 3.97
CA ASP A 114 -3.55 4.89 4.57
C ASP A 114 -3.24 6.39 4.45
N ALA A 115 -1.96 6.77 4.61
CA ALA A 115 -1.52 8.14 4.38
C ALA A 115 -1.69 8.56 2.91
N LEU A 116 -1.35 7.67 1.97
CA LEU A 116 -1.54 7.87 0.53
C LEU A 116 -3.02 8.01 0.16
N ARG A 117 -3.92 7.21 0.75
CA ARG A 117 -5.38 7.35 0.57
C ARG A 117 -5.91 8.70 1.05
N LYS A 118 -5.43 9.19 2.21
CA LYS A 118 -5.79 10.54 2.68
C LYS A 118 -5.32 11.60 1.68
N LEU A 119 -4.07 11.48 1.22
CA LEU A 119 -3.50 12.38 0.20
C LEU A 119 -4.30 12.33 -1.11
N GLN A 120 -4.79 11.16 -1.51
CA GLN A 120 -5.68 10.97 -2.66
C GLN A 120 -6.99 11.74 -2.51
N GLY A 121 -7.58 11.73 -1.31
CA GLY A 121 -8.78 12.52 -1.00
C GLY A 121 -8.56 14.02 -1.15
N HIS A 122 -7.41 14.52 -0.66
CA HIS A 122 -7.02 15.92 -0.85
C HIS A 122 -6.78 16.24 -2.32
N LEU A 123 -6.06 15.40 -3.05
CA LEU A 123 -5.80 15.60 -4.47
C LEU A 123 -7.11 15.60 -5.28
N ARG A 124 -8.05 14.72 -4.97
CA ARG A 124 -9.39 14.73 -5.60
C ARG A 124 -10.10 16.06 -5.36
N THR A 125 -10.04 16.59 -4.14
CA THR A 125 -10.67 17.88 -3.79
C THR A 125 -10.05 19.03 -4.59
N VAL A 126 -8.71 19.10 -4.63
CA VAL A 126 -7.98 20.11 -5.41
C VAL A 126 -8.28 19.95 -6.90
N SER A 127 -8.29 18.73 -7.43
CA SER A 127 -8.60 18.42 -8.84
C SER A 127 -10.01 18.83 -9.26
N GLY A 128 -10.96 18.93 -8.32
CA GLY A 128 -12.29 19.49 -8.52
C GLY A 128 -12.33 21.02 -8.59
N ASN A 129 -11.18 21.67 -8.78
CA ASN A 129 -10.98 23.13 -8.84
C ASN A 129 -11.37 23.86 -7.54
N ARG A 130 -11.40 23.14 -6.41
CA ARG A 130 -11.56 23.71 -5.07
C ARG A 130 -10.18 23.84 -4.44
N ALA A 131 -9.48 24.90 -4.80
CA ALA A 131 -8.23 25.27 -4.13
C ALA A 131 -8.51 25.54 -2.65
N TYR A 132 -7.65 25.03 -1.77
CA TYR A 132 -7.68 25.39 -0.36
C TYR A 132 -7.22 26.84 -0.14
N SER A 133 -6.38 27.34 -1.03
CA SER A 133 -5.83 28.68 -1.03
C SER A 133 -6.74 29.65 -1.76
N ARG A 134 -6.94 30.82 -1.14
CA ARG A 134 -7.55 31.97 -1.82
C ARG A 134 -6.44 32.86 -2.37
N THR A 135 -6.52 33.24 -3.64
CA THR A 135 -5.64 34.29 -4.18
C THR A 135 -5.93 35.60 -3.47
N VAL A 136 -4.94 36.08 -2.72
CA VAL A 136 -4.93 37.42 -2.15
C VAL A 136 -4.09 38.27 -3.09
N GLU A 137 -4.69 39.26 -3.72
CA GLU A 137 -3.93 40.26 -4.48
C GLU A 137 -3.07 41.04 -3.49
N LEU A 138 -1.75 40.90 -3.64
CA LEU A 138 -0.79 41.57 -2.79
C LEU A 138 -0.67 43.03 -3.25
N ASP A 139 -1.35 43.93 -2.54
CA ASP A 139 -1.20 45.37 -2.75
C ASP A 139 0.19 45.82 -2.25
N SER A 140 1.18 45.72 -3.13
CA SER A 140 2.58 46.11 -2.90
C SER A 140 2.71 47.58 -2.49
N SER A 141 1.73 48.42 -2.81
CA SER A 141 1.73 49.83 -2.42
C SER A 141 1.65 50.02 -0.90
N LYS A 142 0.96 49.13 -0.18
CA LYS A 142 0.88 49.17 1.30
C LYS A 142 2.22 48.86 1.94
N PHE A 143 2.92 47.84 1.45
CA PHE A 143 4.24 47.46 1.97
C PHE A 143 5.29 48.52 1.66
N VAL A 144 5.26 49.10 0.44
CA VAL A 144 6.16 50.19 0.05
C VAL A 144 5.91 51.45 0.87
N ARG A 145 4.66 51.76 1.25
CA ARG A 145 4.33 52.88 2.15
C ARG A 145 4.86 52.67 3.56
N THR A 146 4.75 51.45 4.09
CA THR A 146 5.29 51.08 5.42
C THR A 146 6.82 51.15 5.44
N LEU A 147 7.48 50.69 4.37
CA LEU A 147 8.95 50.74 4.25
C LEU A 147 9.49 52.16 4.03
N ARG A 148 8.71 53.07 3.42
CA ARG A 148 9.06 54.50 3.31
C ARG A 148 8.84 55.30 4.59
N GLY A 149 8.47 54.66 5.71
CA GLY A 149 8.33 55.34 7.01
C GLY A 149 7.11 56.28 7.10
N VAL A 150 6.17 56.20 6.16
CA VAL A 150 4.94 57.00 6.22
C VAL A 150 4.01 56.36 7.25
N LYS A 151 3.97 56.94 8.46
CA LYS A 151 3.03 56.55 9.53
C LYS A 151 1.62 56.40 8.94
N SER A 152 1.03 55.24 9.17
CA SER A 152 -0.26 54.82 8.63
C SER A 152 -1.37 55.82 8.97
N VAL A 153 -1.82 56.58 7.97
CA VAL A 153 -3.13 57.22 8.01
C VAL A 153 -4.16 56.12 7.74
N ARG A 154 -4.89 55.70 8.78
CA ARG A 154 -6.03 54.78 8.65
C ARG A 154 -7.06 55.40 7.69
N PRO A 155 -7.52 54.71 6.64
CA PRO A 155 -8.78 55.05 6.01
C PRO A 155 -9.91 54.22 6.63
N LEU A 156 -10.98 54.94 6.95
CA LEU A 156 -12.22 54.49 7.56
C LEU A 156 -12.83 53.28 6.83
N LEU A 157 -13.34 52.34 7.61
CA LEU A 157 -14.28 51.31 7.18
C LEU A 157 -15.44 51.97 6.42
N ARG A 158 -15.45 51.82 5.10
CA ARG A 158 -16.58 52.22 4.25
C ARG A 158 -17.71 51.19 4.48
N LYS A 159 -18.80 51.63 5.13
CA LYS A 159 -20.03 50.84 5.28
C LYS A 159 -20.56 50.38 3.91
N PRO A 160 -21.14 49.17 3.81
CA PRO A 160 -21.87 48.76 2.61
C PRO A 160 -23.19 49.54 2.51
N GLY A 161 -23.42 50.19 1.37
CA GLY A 161 -24.69 50.82 1.04
C GLY A 161 -25.54 49.86 0.19
N LYS A 162 -26.77 49.63 0.68
CA LYS A 162 -28.01 49.16 0.05
C LYS A 162 -27.94 48.37 -1.25
#